data_AF-A0A4V1UMU8-F1
#
_entry.id   AF-A0A4V1UMU8-F1
#
_cell.length_a   1.000
_cell.length_b   1.000
_cell.length_c   1.000
_cell.angle_alpha   90.00
_cell.angle_beta   90.00
_cell.angle_gamma   90.00
#
_symmetry.space_group_name_H-M   'P 1'
#
loop_
_entity.id
_entity.type
_entity.pdbx_description
1 polymer ?
#
loop_
_entity_poly.entity_id
_entity_poly.type
_entity_poly.pdbx_seq_one_letter_code
_entity_poly.pdbx_strand_id
1 'polypeptide(L)'
;MTNTPLSRRSARRQRGAALVAALLFTVVSAALIGVCLLVSSTSYSLSWTQSRSESALLLAEAGINDELVNIAKSVNSATVAGMSSQPTVSVGETKVYPGENHVIYGRKGTVTGQSEGNYWVCSTNNEWWKSGATPIPWDGKSSTFWITATGFVNGAWRRVEVKASTVSIFGLYAVYAMASYGNNSNAVVLSAGDVIVNGIAGTNGQIANSNGSSFQASGIINANTVDNPTGQFDSRHMAPGASFYTQRGPFVYPTTVNVLKRTFGIDSYSDAAAWTWLSNNHNNASGVYTYRGSATSSTLSAANCARMSFSGTVLSNKNTNVWSSAAVKPGTSSKVKTIIFEPGDYYFTTVDIGYDAGTELVIDPQALASGGTPGQVRFWIYEAGSNQGDLIAVPIVATKPPGSMSADPSMFRIYYGKDGKTFTFERPSNTKDYTGSPLLGDFNVYGGVYAVTKPPRDTSSQLVGTLIDFNGSTGTGGGRVVLNGSLLADKVAFHGAGTVNFLTSNGPSDPPAGAGISGGYSD
;
A
#
# COMPACT_ATOMS: atom_id res chain seq x y z
N MET A 1 -102.61 60.06 -27.19
CA MET A 1 -102.16 59.35 -25.97
C MET A 1 -101.86 57.91 -26.32
N THR A 2 -100.59 57.53 -26.45
CA THR A 2 -100.17 56.11 -26.57
C THR A 2 -98.75 55.98 -26.06
N ASN A 3 -98.60 55.56 -24.81
CA ASN A 3 -97.32 55.14 -24.21
C ASN A 3 -97.28 53.61 -24.16
N THR A 4 -96.42 53.01 -24.98
CA THR A 4 -96.11 51.57 -24.98
C THR A 4 -95.07 51.21 -23.92
N PRO A 5 -95.32 50.26 -23.00
CA PRO A 5 -94.32 49.79 -22.04
C PRO A 5 -93.70 48.47 -22.53
N LEU A 6 -92.54 48.53 -23.21
CA LEU A 6 -91.83 47.35 -23.73
C LEU A 6 -90.37 47.19 -23.27
N SER A 7 -89.90 47.85 -22.20
CA SER A 7 -88.47 47.79 -21.80
C SER A 7 -88.12 47.00 -20.54
N ARG A 8 -89.08 46.49 -19.74
CA ARG A 8 -88.75 45.87 -18.43
C ARG A 8 -88.45 44.36 -18.45
N ARG A 9 -88.85 43.61 -19.49
CA ARG A 9 -88.60 42.14 -19.59
C ARG A 9 -87.21 41.79 -20.16
N SER A 10 -86.64 42.58 -21.08
CA SER A 10 -85.30 42.31 -21.62
C SER A 10 -84.20 42.61 -20.59
N ALA A 11 -84.35 43.68 -19.81
CA ALA A 11 -83.40 44.06 -18.76
C ALA A 11 -83.26 43.01 -17.64
N ARG A 12 -84.35 42.30 -17.26
CA ARG A 12 -84.28 41.19 -16.28
C ARG A 12 -83.61 39.94 -16.85
N ARG A 13 -83.87 39.60 -18.13
CA ARG A 13 -83.20 38.47 -18.81
C ARG A 13 -81.70 38.73 -19.03
N GLN A 14 -81.33 39.95 -19.41
CA GLN A 14 -79.92 40.36 -19.56
C GLN A 14 -79.18 40.36 -18.22
N ARG A 15 -79.83 40.79 -17.12
CA ARG A 15 -79.25 40.71 -15.76
C ARG A 15 -79.05 39.25 -15.28
N GLY A 16 -79.98 38.34 -15.60
CA GLY A 16 -79.84 36.92 -15.28
C GLY A 16 -78.70 36.24 -16.07
N ALA A 17 -78.58 36.53 -17.37
CA ALA A 17 -77.49 36.02 -18.21
C ALA A 17 -76.12 36.58 -17.79
N ALA A 18 -76.03 37.87 -17.43
CA ALA A 18 -74.82 38.48 -16.92
C ALA A 18 -74.38 37.86 -15.58
N LEU A 19 -75.33 37.55 -14.68
CA LEU A 19 -75.03 36.89 -13.41
C LEU A 19 -74.48 35.47 -13.63
N VAL A 20 -75.10 34.69 -14.54
CA VAL A 20 -74.64 33.33 -14.87
C VAL A 20 -73.26 33.35 -15.54
N ALA A 21 -73.01 34.29 -16.45
CA ALA A 21 -71.71 34.47 -17.08
C ALA A 21 -70.62 34.89 -16.06
N ALA A 22 -70.95 35.79 -15.14
CA ALA A 22 -70.05 36.17 -14.05
C ALA A 22 -69.75 34.98 -13.13
N LEU A 23 -70.76 34.19 -12.76
CA LEU A 23 -70.59 32.99 -11.94
C LEU A 23 -69.70 31.95 -12.64
N LEU A 24 -69.94 31.67 -13.91
CA LEU A 24 -69.11 30.78 -14.72
C LEU A 24 -67.66 31.30 -14.82
N PHE A 25 -67.47 32.58 -15.09
CA PHE A 25 -66.13 33.19 -15.15
C PHE A 25 -65.41 33.08 -13.79
N THR A 26 -66.13 33.28 -12.69
CA THR A 26 -65.57 33.20 -11.33
C THR A 26 -65.17 31.76 -10.99
N VAL A 27 -66.02 30.78 -11.33
CA VAL A 27 -65.73 29.35 -11.10
C VAL A 27 -64.56 28.88 -11.95
N VAL A 28 -64.52 29.24 -13.24
CA VAL A 28 -63.40 28.89 -14.14
C VAL A 28 -62.10 29.56 -13.69
N SER A 29 -62.14 30.82 -13.27
CA SER A 29 -60.97 31.53 -12.75
C SER A 29 -60.48 30.91 -11.43
N ALA A 30 -61.39 30.57 -10.51
CA ALA A 30 -61.03 29.90 -9.26
C ALA A 30 -60.44 28.50 -9.51
N ALA A 31 -60.98 27.74 -10.46
CA ALA A 31 -60.45 26.44 -10.87
C ALA A 31 -59.04 26.57 -11.49
N LEU A 32 -58.84 27.55 -12.39
CA LEU A 32 -57.52 27.85 -12.97
C LEU A 32 -56.50 28.22 -11.91
N ILE A 33 -56.85 29.12 -10.97
CA ILE A 33 -55.98 29.50 -9.85
C ILE A 33 -55.67 28.28 -8.99
N GLY A 34 -56.67 27.45 -8.66
CA GLY A 34 -56.49 26.22 -7.89
C GLY A 34 -55.55 25.23 -8.57
N VAL A 35 -55.69 25.00 -9.88
CA VAL A 35 -54.80 24.13 -10.66
C VAL A 35 -53.39 24.69 -10.72
N CYS A 36 -53.22 26.00 -10.95
CA CYS A 36 -51.90 26.63 -10.97
C CYS A 36 -51.20 26.54 -9.61
N LEU A 37 -51.91 26.72 -8.50
CA LEU A 37 -51.38 26.55 -7.15
C LEU A 37 -51.00 25.09 -6.87
N LEU A 38 -51.81 24.12 -7.33
CA LEU A 38 -51.51 22.70 -7.18
C LEU A 38 -50.25 22.31 -7.97
N VAL A 39 -50.14 22.73 -9.23
CA VAL A 39 -48.95 22.47 -10.07
C VAL A 39 -47.71 23.16 -9.48
N SER A 40 -47.85 24.39 -9.00
CA SER A 40 -46.73 25.12 -8.39
C SER A 40 -46.25 24.47 -7.10
N SER A 41 -47.17 24.07 -6.22
CA SER A 41 -46.84 23.41 -4.95
C SER A 41 -46.24 22.01 -5.14
N THR A 42 -46.74 21.23 -6.10
CA THR A 42 -46.17 19.92 -6.45
C THR A 42 -44.79 20.07 -7.11
N SER A 43 -44.63 20.99 -8.05
CA SER A 43 -43.33 21.25 -8.69
C SER A 43 -42.29 21.75 -7.70
N TYR A 44 -42.68 22.66 -6.79
CA TYR A 44 -41.83 23.13 -5.70
C TYR A 44 -41.41 21.98 -4.78
N SER A 45 -42.37 21.14 -4.36
CA SER A 45 -42.08 19.99 -3.48
C SER A 45 -41.19 18.94 -4.12
N LEU A 46 -41.35 18.71 -5.44
CA LEU A 46 -40.50 17.80 -6.21
C LEU A 46 -39.08 18.35 -6.32
N SER A 47 -38.94 19.61 -6.74
CA SER A 47 -37.63 20.27 -6.87
C SER A 47 -36.89 20.32 -5.53
N TRP A 48 -37.61 20.60 -4.45
CA TRP A 48 -37.08 20.60 -3.09
C TRP A 48 -36.60 19.21 -2.64
N THR A 49 -37.39 18.18 -2.90
CA THR A 49 -37.00 16.78 -2.61
C THR A 49 -35.80 16.34 -3.45
N GLN A 50 -35.77 16.68 -4.74
CA GLN A 50 -34.66 16.38 -5.64
C GLN A 50 -33.37 17.05 -5.17
N SER A 51 -33.40 18.35 -4.87
CA SER A 51 -32.24 19.09 -4.38
C SER A 51 -31.69 18.52 -3.07
N ARG A 52 -32.54 18.12 -2.13
CA ARG A 52 -32.11 17.44 -0.89
C ARG A 52 -31.53 16.06 -1.17
N SER A 53 -32.10 15.33 -2.12
CA SER A 53 -31.62 14.02 -2.54
C SER A 53 -30.24 14.10 -3.20
N GLU A 54 -30.03 15.05 -4.11
CA GLU A 54 -28.72 15.34 -4.71
C GLU A 54 -27.71 15.81 -3.65
N SER A 55 -28.14 16.63 -2.70
CA SER A 55 -27.28 17.05 -1.59
C SER A 55 -26.86 15.86 -0.73
N ALA A 56 -27.77 14.91 -0.47
CA ALA A 56 -27.45 13.68 0.24
C ALA A 56 -26.49 12.79 -0.56
N LEU A 57 -26.59 12.76 -1.89
CA LEU A 57 -25.68 12.03 -2.77
C LEU A 57 -24.27 12.62 -2.70
N LEU A 58 -24.13 13.92 -2.91
CA LEU A 58 -22.85 14.62 -2.81
C LEU A 58 -22.22 14.44 -1.40
N LEU A 59 -23.04 14.38 -0.37
CA LEU A 59 -22.59 14.13 0.99
C LEU A 59 -22.10 12.68 1.20
N ALA A 60 -22.76 11.70 0.57
CA ALA A 60 -22.28 10.33 0.55
C ALA A 60 -20.95 10.21 -0.21
N GLU A 61 -20.81 10.86 -1.37
CA GLU A 61 -19.55 10.91 -2.13
C GLU A 61 -18.43 11.62 -1.35
N ALA A 62 -18.75 12.69 -0.62
CA ALA A 62 -17.82 13.31 0.31
C ALA A 62 -17.37 12.34 1.41
N GLY A 63 -18.26 11.46 1.89
CA GLY A 63 -17.92 10.38 2.81
C GLY A 63 -16.94 9.36 2.22
N ILE A 64 -17.11 8.96 0.96
CA ILE A 64 -16.15 8.08 0.25
C ILE A 64 -14.77 8.74 0.18
N ASN A 65 -14.71 10.01 -0.23
CA ASN A 65 -13.45 10.75 -0.32
C ASN A 65 -12.80 10.94 1.05
N ASP A 66 -13.60 11.25 2.08
CA ASP A 66 -13.10 11.36 3.46
C ASP A 66 -12.49 10.04 3.94
N GLU A 67 -13.10 8.90 3.63
CA GLU A 67 -12.55 7.59 4.00
C GLU A 67 -11.26 7.25 3.24
N LEU A 68 -11.16 7.56 1.95
CA LEU A 68 -9.90 7.39 1.20
C LEU A 68 -8.78 8.26 1.80
N VAL A 69 -9.10 9.50 2.17
CA VAL A 69 -8.17 10.41 2.86
C VAL A 69 -7.81 9.88 4.25
N ASN A 70 -8.77 9.33 4.98
CA ASN A 70 -8.55 8.70 6.29
C ASN A 70 -7.61 7.50 6.16
N ILE A 71 -7.83 6.60 5.21
CA ILE A 71 -6.94 5.45 4.93
C ILE A 71 -5.53 5.92 4.57
N ALA A 72 -5.41 6.93 3.70
CA ALA A 72 -4.11 7.48 3.32
C ALA A 72 -3.35 8.11 4.51
N LYS A 73 -4.05 8.84 5.39
CA LYS A 73 -3.46 9.46 6.59
C LYS A 73 -3.13 8.45 7.68
N SER A 74 -3.95 7.40 7.80
CA SER A 74 -3.86 6.38 8.85
C SER A 74 -3.14 5.11 8.38
N VAL A 75 -2.44 5.18 7.24
CA VAL A 75 -1.66 4.08 6.69
C VAL A 75 -0.55 3.61 7.63
N ASN A 76 -0.14 4.42 8.61
CA ASN A 76 0.81 4.01 9.64
C ASN A 76 0.16 3.31 10.84
N SER A 77 -1.15 3.11 10.89
CA SER A 77 -1.81 2.50 12.03
C SER A 77 -1.35 1.06 12.30
N ALA A 78 -1.20 0.67 13.56
CA ALA A 78 -0.79 -0.69 13.90
C ALA A 78 -1.86 -1.74 13.57
N THR A 79 -3.14 -1.34 13.48
CA THR A 79 -4.28 -2.22 13.23
C THR A 79 -5.07 -1.74 12.01
N VAL A 80 -5.83 -2.65 11.42
CA VAL A 80 -6.69 -2.31 10.29
C VAL A 80 -7.86 -1.44 10.72
N ALA A 81 -8.37 -1.68 11.93
CA ALA A 81 -9.41 -0.85 12.56
C ALA A 81 -8.97 0.59 12.80
N GLY A 82 -7.67 0.84 13.01
CA GLY A 82 -7.14 2.19 13.09
C GLY A 82 -6.76 2.78 11.73
N MET A 83 -6.67 1.97 10.66
CA MET A 83 -6.39 2.44 9.30
C MET A 83 -7.67 2.82 8.54
N SER A 84 -8.79 2.14 8.81
CA SER A 84 -10.05 2.33 8.09
C SER A 84 -11.26 2.31 9.03
N SER A 85 -12.32 2.98 8.63
CA SER A 85 -13.59 3.03 9.36
C SER A 85 -14.27 1.66 9.34
N GLN A 86 -14.53 1.11 10.51
CA GLN A 86 -15.16 -0.20 10.66
C GLN A 86 -16.70 -0.10 10.53
N PRO A 87 -17.40 -1.16 10.11
CA PRO A 87 -18.86 -1.20 10.03
C PRO A 87 -19.50 -1.35 11.42
N THR A 88 -19.18 -0.43 12.33
CA THR A 88 -19.72 -0.36 13.69
C THR A 88 -20.71 0.79 13.81
N VAL A 89 -21.67 0.69 14.72
CA VAL A 89 -22.60 1.79 15.01
C VAL A 89 -21.86 2.88 15.78
N SER A 90 -21.87 4.10 15.26
CA SER A 90 -21.32 5.27 15.96
C SER A 90 -22.00 5.48 17.31
N VAL A 91 -21.25 5.87 18.34
CA VAL A 91 -21.78 6.06 19.70
C VAL A 91 -22.93 7.07 19.70
N GLY A 92 -24.07 6.67 20.26
CA GLY A 92 -25.27 7.51 20.35
C GLY A 92 -26.03 7.68 19.03
N GLU A 93 -25.63 6.99 17.96
CA GLU A 93 -26.35 7.03 16.70
C GLU A 93 -27.67 6.25 16.81
N THR A 94 -28.72 6.82 16.25
CA THR A 94 -30.09 6.27 16.29
C THR A 94 -30.76 6.27 14.93
N LYS A 95 -30.15 6.88 13.93
CA LYS A 95 -30.73 6.95 12.59
C LYS A 95 -30.65 5.59 11.90
N VAL A 96 -31.74 5.29 11.19
CA VAL A 96 -31.96 4.07 10.44
C VAL A 96 -32.20 4.48 8.99
N TYR A 97 -31.48 3.85 8.06
CA TYR A 97 -31.71 4.08 6.64
C TYR A 97 -33.08 3.50 6.25
N PRO A 98 -33.85 4.18 5.39
CA PRO A 98 -35.18 3.69 4.99
C PRO A 98 -35.12 2.26 4.45
N GLY A 99 -35.93 1.37 5.01
CA GLY A 99 -36.00 -0.05 4.61
C GLY A 99 -35.08 -0.98 5.40
N GLU A 100 -34.25 -0.45 6.31
CA GLU A 100 -33.39 -1.26 7.19
C GLU A 100 -33.96 -1.35 8.61
N ASN A 101 -33.61 -2.44 9.31
CA ASN A 101 -34.00 -2.66 10.71
C ASN A 101 -32.83 -2.46 11.69
N HIS A 102 -31.73 -1.88 11.23
CA HIS A 102 -30.54 -1.62 12.03
C HIS A 102 -30.13 -0.15 11.94
N VAL A 103 -29.43 0.32 12.96
CA VAL A 103 -28.80 1.63 12.95
C VAL A 103 -27.72 1.67 11.87
N ILE A 104 -27.51 2.84 11.27
CA ILE A 104 -26.51 3.02 10.22
C ILE A 104 -25.11 2.71 10.73
N TYR A 105 -24.38 1.92 9.95
CA TYR A 105 -22.99 1.56 10.22
C TYR A 105 -22.01 2.63 9.76
N GLY A 106 -20.88 2.69 10.45
CA GLY A 106 -19.72 3.47 10.06
C GLY A 106 -19.46 4.69 10.93
N ARG A 107 -18.31 5.30 10.65
CA ARG A 107 -17.88 6.54 11.30
C ARG A 107 -18.73 7.69 10.77
N LYS A 108 -19.38 8.40 11.70
CA LYS A 108 -20.12 9.62 11.39
C LYS A 108 -19.18 10.78 11.08
N GLY A 109 -19.51 11.56 10.06
CA GLY A 109 -18.80 12.79 9.71
C GLY A 109 -19.73 13.86 9.12
N THR A 110 -19.16 15.04 8.93
CA THR A 110 -19.83 16.23 8.40
C THR A 110 -18.91 16.95 7.41
N VAL A 111 -19.47 17.72 6.49
CA VAL A 111 -18.70 18.60 5.61
C VAL A 111 -18.68 20.01 6.21
N THR A 112 -17.49 20.61 6.32
CA THR A 112 -17.32 21.98 6.84
C THR A 112 -18.22 22.95 6.08
N GLY A 113 -19.01 23.74 6.81
CA GLY A 113 -19.95 24.70 6.24
C GLY A 113 -21.35 24.13 5.93
N GLN A 114 -21.58 22.83 6.09
CA GLN A 114 -22.93 22.26 6.11
C GLN A 114 -23.37 21.93 7.54
N SER A 115 -24.35 22.68 8.06
CA SER A 115 -24.94 22.44 9.39
C SER A 115 -26.05 21.38 9.39
N GLU A 116 -26.59 21.02 8.23
CA GLU A 116 -27.84 20.25 8.12
C GLU A 116 -27.66 18.81 7.57
N GLY A 117 -26.41 18.36 7.40
CA GLY A 117 -26.08 17.08 6.79
C GLY A 117 -25.06 16.26 7.59
N ASN A 118 -25.23 14.93 7.59
CA ASN A 118 -24.19 14.01 8.06
C ASN A 118 -23.97 12.89 7.04
N TYR A 119 -22.76 12.36 6.99
CA TYR A 119 -22.48 11.07 6.35
C TYR A 119 -22.03 10.03 7.38
N TRP A 120 -22.18 8.77 7.04
CA TRP A 120 -21.59 7.63 7.76
C TRP A 120 -20.85 6.77 6.75
N VAL A 121 -19.59 6.44 7.04
CA VAL A 121 -18.74 5.70 6.11
C VAL A 121 -18.03 4.53 6.79
N CYS A 122 -17.92 3.41 6.09
CA CYS A 122 -17.16 2.24 6.52
C CYS A 122 -16.53 1.49 5.33
N SER A 123 -15.49 0.72 5.66
CA SER A 123 -14.74 -0.13 4.72
C SER A 123 -14.99 -1.61 5.05
N THR A 124 -15.34 -2.40 4.03
CA THR A 124 -15.79 -3.80 4.19
C THR A 124 -15.17 -4.74 3.16
N ASN A 125 -15.08 -6.02 3.51
CA ASN A 125 -14.59 -7.12 2.67
C ASN A 125 -15.66 -7.74 1.77
N ASN A 126 -16.89 -7.22 1.79
CA ASN A 126 -18.00 -7.71 0.99
C ASN A 126 -18.94 -6.57 0.59
N GLU A 127 -19.52 -6.70 -0.59
CA GLU A 127 -20.68 -5.89 -0.99
C GLU A 127 -21.90 -6.30 -0.15
N TRP A 128 -22.16 -5.57 0.93
CA TRP A 128 -23.13 -6.00 1.95
C TRP A 128 -24.52 -5.41 1.73
N TRP A 129 -24.61 -4.13 1.39
CA TRP A 129 -25.91 -3.45 1.35
C TRP A 129 -26.79 -3.88 0.17
N LYS A 130 -26.20 -4.23 -0.99
CA LYS A 130 -26.97 -4.76 -2.13
C LYS A 130 -27.36 -6.22 -1.95
N SER A 131 -26.53 -7.00 -1.27
CA SER A 131 -26.75 -8.43 -1.07
C SER A 131 -27.63 -8.73 0.14
N GLY A 132 -27.88 -7.75 1.01
CA GLY A 132 -28.52 -7.96 2.30
C GLY A 132 -27.66 -8.72 3.31
N ALA A 133 -26.36 -8.91 3.00
CA ALA A 133 -25.42 -9.57 3.90
C ALA A 133 -25.02 -8.65 5.06
N THR A 134 -24.55 -9.25 6.15
CA THR A 134 -23.90 -8.51 7.23
C THR A 134 -22.58 -7.93 6.73
N PRO A 135 -22.27 -6.65 7.00
CA PRO A 135 -20.98 -6.07 6.64
C PRO A 135 -19.83 -6.77 7.38
N ILE A 136 -18.85 -7.26 6.64
CA ILE A 136 -17.62 -7.84 7.17
C ILE A 136 -16.56 -6.74 7.11
N PRO A 137 -15.93 -6.35 8.23
CA PRO A 137 -14.91 -5.31 8.19
C PRO A 137 -13.76 -5.67 7.25
N TRP A 138 -13.20 -4.67 6.58
CA TRP A 138 -11.99 -4.87 5.79
C TRP A 138 -10.86 -5.37 6.70
N ASP A 139 -10.16 -6.42 6.25
CA ASP A 139 -9.12 -7.14 7.00
C ASP A 139 -7.70 -6.61 6.75
N GLY A 140 -7.55 -5.59 5.90
CA GLY A 140 -6.25 -5.00 5.57
C GLY A 140 -5.32 -5.92 4.78
N LYS A 141 -5.81 -7.07 4.30
CA LYS A 141 -5.06 -8.08 3.53
C LYS A 141 -5.69 -8.33 2.16
N SER A 142 -7.01 -8.22 2.09
CA SER A 142 -7.78 -8.34 0.87
C SER A 142 -7.39 -7.21 -0.08
N SER A 143 -6.95 -7.59 -1.29
CA SER A 143 -6.51 -6.65 -2.33
C SER A 143 -7.63 -5.78 -2.86
N THR A 144 -8.88 -6.20 -2.62
CA THR A 144 -10.11 -5.56 -3.05
C THR A 144 -11.05 -5.49 -1.86
N PHE A 145 -11.69 -4.33 -1.69
CA PHE A 145 -12.64 -4.08 -0.62
C PHE A 145 -13.67 -3.05 -1.08
N TRP A 146 -14.68 -2.77 -0.26
CA TRP A 146 -15.77 -1.83 -0.57
C TRP A 146 -15.79 -0.72 0.45
N ILE A 147 -15.97 0.51 -0.02
CA ILE A 147 -16.24 1.67 0.83
C ILE A 147 -17.70 2.04 0.62
N THR A 148 -18.50 1.95 1.68
CA THR A 148 -19.91 2.31 1.67
C THR A 148 -20.10 3.58 2.47
N ALA A 149 -20.70 4.61 1.86
CA ALA A 149 -21.06 5.86 2.53
C ALA A 149 -22.56 6.13 2.41
N THR A 150 -23.21 6.45 3.52
CA THR A 150 -24.61 6.87 3.58
C THR A 150 -24.66 8.36 3.90
N GLY A 151 -25.31 9.16 3.06
CA GLY A 151 -25.53 10.59 3.26
C GLY A 151 -26.97 10.89 3.69
N PHE A 152 -27.12 11.82 4.63
CA PHE A 152 -28.42 12.33 5.07
C PHE A 152 -28.45 13.85 5.08
N VAL A 153 -29.43 14.43 4.39
CA VAL A 153 -29.67 15.89 4.39
C VAL A 153 -31.17 16.14 4.52
N ASN A 154 -31.58 16.77 5.63
CA ASN A 154 -32.95 17.24 5.85
C ASN A 154 -34.07 16.24 5.49
N GLY A 155 -33.92 14.97 5.90
CA GLY A 155 -34.90 13.91 5.65
C GLY A 155 -34.66 13.10 4.37
N ALA A 156 -33.79 13.56 3.47
CA ALA A 156 -33.39 12.80 2.30
C ALA A 156 -32.18 11.91 2.61
N TRP A 157 -32.19 10.71 2.05
CA TRP A 157 -31.17 9.67 2.22
C TRP A 157 -30.60 9.28 0.86
N ARG A 158 -29.28 9.08 0.81
CA ARG A 158 -28.57 8.45 -0.30
C ARG A 158 -27.49 7.53 0.23
N ARG A 159 -27.14 6.50 -0.52
CA ARG A 159 -26.06 5.59 -0.16
C ARG A 159 -25.25 5.29 -1.41
N VAL A 160 -23.96 5.52 -1.33
CA VAL A 160 -23.01 5.21 -2.40
C VAL A 160 -22.08 4.12 -1.92
N GLU A 161 -21.73 3.23 -2.82
CA GLU A 161 -20.67 2.27 -2.60
C GLU A 161 -19.70 2.26 -3.78
N VAL A 162 -18.41 2.20 -3.44
CA VAL A 162 -17.34 2.05 -4.43
C VAL A 162 -16.50 0.83 -4.11
N LYS A 163 -16.12 0.11 -5.17
CA LYS A 163 -15.11 -0.93 -5.09
C LYS A 163 -13.72 -0.28 -5.08
N ALA A 164 -12.94 -0.53 -4.04
CA ALA A 164 -11.59 -0.05 -3.87
C ALA A 164 -10.58 -1.20 -4.00
N SER A 165 -9.34 -0.84 -4.34
CA SER A 165 -8.19 -1.74 -4.35
C SER A 165 -7.09 -1.19 -3.47
N THR A 166 -6.40 -2.09 -2.80
CA THR A 166 -5.23 -1.74 -2.00
C THR A 166 -4.04 -1.41 -2.89
N VAL A 167 -3.25 -0.43 -2.48
CA VAL A 167 -1.92 -0.20 -3.07
C VAL A 167 -0.89 -0.91 -2.20
N SER A 168 -0.10 -1.82 -2.77
CA SER A 168 0.99 -2.50 -2.06
C SER A 168 2.05 -1.50 -1.59
N ILE A 169 2.66 -1.75 -0.42
CA ILE A 169 3.89 -1.04 0.04
C ILE A 169 5.04 -1.09 -0.96
N PHE A 170 5.07 -2.07 -1.88
CA PHE A 170 6.05 -2.18 -2.97
C PHE A 170 5.47 -1.79 -4.34
N GLY A 171 4.23 -1.30 -4.40
CA GLY A 171 3.48 -1.15 -5.65
C GLY A 171 3.80 0.11 -6.45
N LEU A 172 4.54 1.06 -5.89
CA LEU A 172 4.66 2.41 -6.47
C LEU A 172 6.11 2.85 -6.75
N TYR A 173 7.03 2.63 -5.81
CA TYR A 173 8.38 3.20 -5.87
C TYR A 173 9.43 2.14 -6.20
N ALA A 174 10.37 2.50 -7.06
CA ALA A 174 11.65 1.79 -7.18
C ALA A 174 12.47 2.01 -5.90
N VAL A 175 12.59 3.28 -5.49
CA VAL A 175 13.29 3.70 -4.28
C VAL A 175 12.49 4.80 -3.59
N TYR A 176 12.24 4.65 -2.30
CA TYR A 176 11.72 5.71 -1.46
C TYR A 176 12.46 5.79 -0.13
N ALA A 177 13.03 6.96 0.20
CA ALA A 177 13.72 7.22 1.45
C ALA A 177 12.94 8.17 2.36
N MET A 178 12.58 7.72 3.57
CA MET A 178 11.64 8.44 4.44
C MET A 178 12.24 9.58 5.25
N ALA A 179 13.57 9.61 5.43
CA ALA A 179 14.28 10.49 6.36
C ALA A 179 13.85 10.27 7.82
N SER A 180 14.57 9.42 8.56
CA SER A 180 14.23 9.09 9.97
C SER A 180 14.40 10.23 10.97
N TYR A 181 14.80 11.43 10.57
CA TYR A 181 14.90 12.56 11.49
C TYR A 181 14.32 13.79 10.84
N GLY A 182 13.84 14.71 11.70
CA GLY A 182 13.16 15.94 11.32
C GLY A 182 13.71 16.52 10.01
N ASN A 183 12.80 16.77 9.08
CA ASN A 183 12.91 17.17 7.68
C ASN A 183 14.32 17.29 7.05
N ASN A 184 15.30 17.96 7.65
CA ASN A 184 16.65 18.21 7.14
C ASN A 184 17.68 17.04 7.25
N SER A 185 17.27 15.80 7.48
CA SER A 185 18.23 14.69 7.58
C SER A 185 18.55 14.05 6.23
N ASN A 186 19.80 13.59 6.05
CA ASN A 186 20.21 12.87 4.86
C ASN A 186 19.46 11.53 4.79
N ALA A 187 18.51 11.45 3.86
CA ALA A 187 17.69 10.29 3.56
C ALA A 187 18.32 9.44 2.45
N VAL A 188 18.95 10.09 1.47
CA VAL A 188 19.72 9.44 0.41
C VAL A 188 21.17 9.91 0.51
N VAL A 189 22.12 8.98 0.58
CA VAL A 189 23.55 9.28 0.64
C VAL A 189 24.24 8.65 -0.56
N LEU A 190 24.95 9.47 -1.34
CA LEU A 190 25.76 9.03 -2.47
C LEU A 190 27.22 9.36 -2.19
N SER A 191 28.09 8.33 -2.17
CA SER A 191 29.50 8.53 -1.84
C SER A 191 30.49 8.18 -2.95
N ALA A 192 30.07 7.44 -3.98
CA ALA A 192 30.88 7.13 -5.15
C ALA A 192 30.01 6.53 -6.24
N GLY A 193 30.31 6.84 -7.51
CA GLY A 193 29.68 6.21 -8.68
C GLY A 193 28.30 6.75 -9.06
N ASP A 194 27.77 6.20 -10.15
CA ASP A 194 26.45 6.55 -10.69
C ASP A 194 25.38 5.61 -10.15
N VAL A 195 24.27 6.18 -9.68
CA VAL A 195 23.07 5.46 -9.27
C VAL A 195 21.98 5.66 -10.30
N ILE A 196 21.50 4.55 -10.85
CA ILE A 196 20.43 4.55 -11.86
C ILE A 196 19.17 3.94 -11.26
N VAL A 197 18.07 4.67 -11.27
CA VAL A 197 16.76 4.20 -10.82
C VAL A 197 15.81 4.11 -12.01
N ASN A 198 15.54 2.88 -12.42
CA ASN A 198 14.58 2.58 -13.47
C ASN A 198 13.18 2.45 -12.87
N GLY A 199 12.54 3.58 -12.61
CA GLY A 199 11.21 3.66 -12.02
C GLY A 199 10.99 4.97 -11.26
N ILE A 200 9.98 4.99 -10.38
CA ILE A 200 9.67 6.15 -9.54
C ILE A 200 10.65 6.21 -8.37
N ALA A 201 11.26 7.37 -8.15
CA ALA A 201 12.10 7.66 -7.00
C ALA A 201 11.44 8.73 -6.11
N GLY A 202 11.66 8.66 -4.80
CA GLY A 202 11.23 9.74 -3.93
C GLY A 202 11.95 9.79 -2.60
N THR A 203 11.84 10.95 -1.95
CA THR A 203 12.37 11.15 -0.60
C THR A 203 11.60 12.22 0.15
N ASN A 204 11.54 12.04 1.47
CA ASN A 204 11.02 13.01 2.42
C ASN A 204 12.13 13.89 3.02
N GLY A 205 13.42 13.55 2.85
CA GLY A 205 14.57 14.28 3.41
C GLY A 205 15.70 14.52 2.42
N GLN A 206 16.82 15.03 2.91
CA GLN A 206 17.91 15.53 2.08
C GLN A 206 18.68 14.43 1.35
N ILE A 207 19.31 14.82 0.26
CA ILE A 207 20.22 14.03 -0.55
C ILE A 207 21.61 14.59 -0.33
N ALA A 208 22.50 13.75 0.18
CA ALA A 208 23.91 14.08 0.35
C ALA A 208 24.72 13.46 -0.79
N ASN A 209 25.24 14.31 -1.68
CA ASN A 209 26.11 13.89 -2.77
C ASN A 209 27.56 14.21 -2.41
N SER A 210 28.45 13.24 -2.60
CA SER A 210 29.90 13.42 -2.46
C SER A 210 30.67 12.74 -3.58
N ASN A 211 31.92 13.17 -3.83
CA ASN A 211 32.87 12.57 -4.77
C ASN A 211 32.39 12.46 -6.24
N GLY A 212 31.66 13.45 -6.74
CA GLY A 212 31.19 13.47 -8.14
C GLY A 212 30.16 12.37 -8.47
N SER A 213 29.53 11.77 -7.45
CA SER A 213 28.43 10.83 -7.62
C SER A 213 27.23 11.46 -8.31
N SER A 214 26.49 10.65 -9.05
CA SER A 214 25.25 11.05 -9.71
C SER A 214 24.11 10.12 -9.33
N PHE A 215 22.89 10.65 -9.35
CA PHE A 215 21.67 9.86 -9.21
C PHE A 215 20.72 10.27 -10.32
N GLN A 216 20.21 9.29 -11.06
CA GLN A 216 19.27 9.51 -12.16
C GLN A 216 18.08 8.56 -12.03
N ALA A 217 16.87 9.11 -12.02
CA ALA A 217 15.63 8.34 -12.10
C ALA A 217 14.93 8.56 -13.44
N SER A 218 14.49 7.48 -14.08
CA SER A 218 13.82 7.52 -15.39
C SER A 218 12.30 7.70 -15.33
N GLY A 219 11.68 7.47 -14.17
CA GLY A 219 10.24 7.62 -13.97
C GLY A 219 9.85 8.99 -13.41
N ILE A 220 9.05 8.95 -12.34
CA ILE A 220 8.66 10.14 -11.59
C ILE A 220 9.63 10.36 -10.44
N ILE A 221 10.02 11.61 -10.21
CA ILE A 221 10.71 12.04 -9.00
C ILE A 221 9.72 12.77 -8.10
N ASN A 222 9.52 12.22 -6.91
CA ASN A 222 8.69 12.82 -5.87
C ASN A 222 9.58 13.41 -4.76
N ALA A 223 9.48 14.72 -4.56
CA ALA A 223 10.26 15.44 -3.55
C ALA A 223 9.37 16.26 -2.62
N ASN A 224 9.58 16.13 -1.31
CA ASN A 224 8.96 17.01 -0.32
C ASN A 224 9.72 18.35 -0.24
N THR A 225 9.54 19.19 -1.26
CA THR A 225 10.23 20.49 -1.37
C THR A 225 9.68 21.55 -0.42
N VAL A 226 8.52 21.34 0.20
CA VAL A 226 7.96 22.29 1.17
C VAL A 226 8.70 22.23 2.50
N ASP A 227 8.94 21.03 3.00
CA ASP A 227 9.66 20.83 4.25
C ASP A 227 11.18 20.89 4.08
N ASN A 228 11.67 20.64 2.85
CA ASN A 228 13.09 20.60 2.51
C ASN A 228 13.35 21.34 1.19
N PRO A 229 13.26 22.69 1.18
CA PRO A 229 13.42 23.48 -0.03
C PRO A 229 14.85 23.40 -0.59
N THR A 230 15.83 23.06 0.24
CA THR A 230 17.23 22.90 -0.15
C THR A 230 17.70 21.48 0.21
N GLY A 231 18.29 20.78 -0.77
CA GLY A 231 18.83 19.43 -0.58
C GLY A 231 17.92 18.28 -0.96
N GLN A 232 16.75 18.52 -1.57
CA GLN A 232 15.88 17.46 -2.11
C GLN A 232 16.28 17.04 -3.54
N PHE A 233 15.58 16.05 -4.10
CA PHE A 233 15.64 15.81 -5.54
C PHE A 233 15.22 17.09 -6.29
N ASP A 234 15.87 17.30 -7.43
CA ASP A 234 15.59 18.39 -8.36
C ASP A 234 15.71 17.86 -9.80
N SER A 235 15.59 18.76 -10.78
CA SER A 235 15.66 18.39 -12.20
C SER A 235 16.98 17.77 -12.64
N ARG A 236 18.08 17.93 -11.89
CA ARG A 236 19.38 17.32 -12.23
C ARG A 236 19.40 15.82 -11.95
N HIS A 237 18.45 15.33 -11.15
CA HIS A 237 18.32 13.93 -10.80
C HIS A 237 17.42 13.15 -11.77
N MET A 238 16.91 13.81 -12.82
CA MET A 238 15.99 13.25 -13.79
C MET A 238 16.75 12.72 -15.01
N ALA A 239 16.43 11.50 -15.43
CA ALA A 239 16.82 11.04 -16.76
C ALA A 239 15.95 11.72 -17.83
N PRO A 240 16.37 11.75 -19.10
CA PRO A 240 15.56 12.30 -20.19
C PRO A 240 14.16 11.64 -20.25
N GLY A 241 13.11 12.47 -20.26
CA GLY A 241 11.71 12.01 -20.30
C GLY A 241 11.06 11.76 -18.93
N ALA A 242 11.81 11.84 -17.83
CA ALA A 242 11.25 11.76 -16.48
C ALA A 242 10.37 12.98 -16.16
N SER A 243 9.59 12.90 -15.08
CA SER A 243 8.76 14.01 -14.56
C SER A 243 9.08 14.33 -13.09
N PHE A 244 9.01 15.61 -12.71
CA PHE A 244 9.26 16.08 -11.34
C PHE A 244 7.96 16.54 -10.69
N TYR A 245 7.68 16.02 -9.49
CA TYR A 245 6.50 16.37 -8.71
C TYR A 245 6.93 16.84 -7.32
N THR A 246 6.60 18.09 -7.03
CA THR A 246 6.76 18.68 -5.70
C THR A 246 5.57 18.35 -4.82
N GLN A 247 5.83 18.10 -3.55
CA GLN A 247 4.82 17.72 -2.58
C GLN A 247 4.78 18.70 -1.42
N ARG A 248 3.55 18.92 -0.91
CA ARG A 248 3.30 19.86 0.19
C ARG A 248 3.50 19.25 1.59
N GLY A 249 3.65 17.94 1.70
CA GLY A 249 3.87 17.25 2.96
C GLY A 249 4.53 15.89 2.74
N PRO A 250 5.02 15.25 3.81
CA PRO A 250 5.76 14.00 3.69
C PRO A 250 4.82 12.85 3.38
N PHE A 251 5.28 11.88 2.58
CA PHE A 251 4.62 10.59 2.51
C PHE A 251 4.78 9.85 3.83
N VAL A 252 3.72 9.19 4.26
CA VAL A 252 3.71 8.34 5.44
C VAL A 252 3.59 6.90 4.99
N TYR A 253 4.40 6.03 5.58
CA TYR A 253 4.34 4.58 5.39
C TYR A 253 4.28 3.89 6.75
N PRO A 254 3.69 2.69 6.86
CA PRO A 254 3.68 1.93 8.10
C PRO A 254 5.08 1.54 8.54
N THR A 255 5.35 1.46 9.83
CA THR A 255 6.62 0.87 10.28
C THR A 255 6.65 -0.63 9.97
N THR A 256 7.83 -1.24 9.87
CA THR A 256 8.00 -2.68 9.65
C THR A 256 7.24 -3.50 10.68
N VAL A 257 7.17 -3.04 11.94
CA VAL A 257 6.38 -3.69 13.00
C VAL A 257 4.86 -3.53 12.80
N ASN A 258 4.39 -2.43 12.21
CA ASN A 258 2.97 -2.31 11.85
C ASN A 258 2.61 -3.21 10.66
N VAL A 259 3.51 -3.33 9.69
CA VAL A 259 3.40 -4.31 8.59
C VAL A 259 3.36 -5.74 9.15
N LEU A 260 4.23 -6.07 10.10
CA LEU A 260 4.21 -7.34 10.83
C LEU A 260 2.85 -7.57 11.50
N LYS A 261 2.38 -6.59 12.29
CA LYS A 261 1.14 -6.72 13.05
C LYS A 261 -0.06 -6.98 12.16
N ARG A 262 -0.17 -6.26 11.05
CA ARG A 262 -1.21 -6.47 10.03
C ARG A 262 -1.10 -7.84 9.37
N THR A 263 0.12 -8.26 9.02
CA THR A 263 0.35 -9.54 8.35
C THR A 263 -0.11 -10.71 9.21
N PHE A 264 0.20 -10.68 10.51
CA PHE A 264 -0.14 -11.76 11.44
C PHE A 264 -1.43 -11.55 12.24
N GLY A 265 -2.08 -10.39 12.12
CA GLY A 265 -3.32 -10.06 12.85
C GLY A 265 -3.11 -9.93 14.36
N ILE A 266 -2.00 -9.34 14.78
CA ILE A 266 -1.61 -9.22 16.19
C ILE A 266 -1.86 -7.79 16.72
N ASP A 267 -3.11 -7.51 17.05
CA ASP A 267 -3.62 -6.14 17.25
C ASP A 267 -3.35 -5.53 18.63
N SER A 268 -2.93 -6.33 19.62
CA SER A 268 -2.86 -5.93 21.04
C SER A 268 -1.44 -5.84 21.63
N TYR A 269 -0.40 -6.10 20.82
CA TYR A 269 0.98 -6.11 21.31
C TYR A 269 1.66 -4.74 21.15
N SER A 270 2.47 -4.38 22.16
CA SER A 270 3.52 -3.36 21.95
C SER A 270 4.49 -3.84 20.88
N ASP A 271 5.30 -2.94 20.31
CA ASP A 271 6.22 -3.30 19.22
C ASP A 271 7.21 -4.40 19.65
N ALA A 272 7.78 -4.28 20.86
CA ALA A 272 8.64 -5.31 21.44
C ALA A 272 7.91 -6.65 21.66
N ALA A 273 6.64 -6.60 22.10
CA ALA A 273 5.85 -7.81 22.29
C ALA A 273 5.45 -8.47 20.96
N ALA A 274 5.25 -7.69 19.89
CA ALA A 274 4.98 -8.21 18.55
C ALA A 274 6.19 -8.97 18.00
N TRP A 275 7.40 -8.44 18.17
CA TRP A 275 8.64 -9.15 17.82
C TRP A 275 8.88 -10.40 18.67
N THR A 276 8.60 -10.32 19.98
CA THR A 276 8.69 -11.48 20.88
C THR A 276 7.69 -12.57 20.46
N TRP A 277 6.45 -12.18 20.15
CA TRP A 277 5.43 -13.10 19.66
C TRP A 277 5.89 -13.80 18.39
N LEU A 278 6.48 -13.05 17.44
CA LEU A 278 7.02 -13.59 16.20
C LEU A 278 8.07 -14.68 16.47
N SER A 279 9.01 -14.39 17.37
CA SER A 279 10.09 -15.30 17.75
C SER A 279 9.61 -16.60 18.41
N ASN A 280 8.49 -16.54 19.13
CA ASN A 280 7.95 -17.68 19.88
C ASN A 280 7.03 -18.57 19.04
N ASN A 281 6.31 -17.98 18.07
CA ASN A 281 5.26 -18.68 17.33
C ASN A 281 5.69 -19.16 15.96
N HIS A 282 6.88 -18.77 15.52
CA HIS A 282 7.37 -19.16 14.23
C HIS A 282 8.79 -19.72 14.29
N ASN A 283 9.01 -20.79 13.54
CA ASN A 283 10.32 -21.37 13.34
C ASN A 283 10.62 -21.49 11.85
N ASN A 284 11.90 -21.50 11.52
CA ASN A 284 12.36 -21.65 10.14
C ASN A 284 12.42 -23.12 9.68
N ALA A 285 11.93 -24.07 10.49
CA ALA A 285 12.21 -25.49 10.31
C ALA A 285 11.48 -26.11 9.13
N SER A 286 10.36 -25.56 8.68
CA SER A 286 9.47 -26.17 7.67
C SER A 286 9.81 -25.85 6.21
N GLY A 287 10.49 -24.73 5.93
CA GLY A 287 10.63 -24.21 4.57
C GLY A 287 12.05 -24.18 4.02
N VAL A 288 13.05 -24.66 4.77
CA VAL A 288 14.45 -24.61 4.32
C VAL A 288 14.90 -25.95 3.77
N TYR A 289 15.48 -25.92 2.57
CA TYR A 289 15.93 -27.08 1.81
C TYR A 289 17.40 -26.96 1.45
N THR A 290 17.96 -28.08 1.05
CA THR A 290 19.28 -28.19 0.42
C THR A 290 19.24 -29.32 -0.60
N TYR A 291 20.32 -29.55 -1.34
CA TYR A 291 20.42 -30.71 -2.22
C TYR A 291 20.48 -32.01 -1.39
N ARG A 292 20.04 -33.12 -1.97
CA ARG A 292 20.33 -34.44 -1.40
C ARG A 292 21.79 -34.77 -1.63
N GLY A 293 22.42 -35.49 -0.70
CA GLY A 293 23.76 -36.04 -0.92
C GLY A 293 23.84 -36.98 -2.14
N SER A 294 22.70 -37.56 -2.54
CA SER A 294 22.56 -38.41 -3.73
C SER A 294 22.11 -37.67 -5.00
N ALA A 295 21.96 -36.35 -4.96
CA ALA A 295 21.50 -35.58 -6.11
C ALA A 295 22.54 -35.64 -7.24
N THR A 296 22.09 -35.96 -8.46
CA THR A 296 22.95 -36.07 -9.64
C THR A 296 22.85 -34.87 -10.58
N SER A 297 21.88 -33.98 -10.34
CA SER A 297 21.62 -32.78 -11.12
C SER A 297 21.46 -31.55 -10.23
N SER A 298 21.96 -30.41 -10.71
CA SER A 298 21.78 -29.09 -10.08
C SER A 298 20.41 -28.46 -10.36
N THR A 299 19.53 -29.14 -11.12
CA THR A 299 18.15 -28.72 -11.30
C THR A 299 17.37 -28.92 -10.00
N LEU A 300 16.79 -27.83 -9.47
CA LEU A 300 15.92 -27.88 -8.30
C LEU A 300 14.67 -28.71 -8.60
N SER A 301 14.41 -29.70 -7.75
CA SER A 301 13.23 -30.57 -7.81
C SER A 301 13.09 -31.34 -6.50
N ALA A 302 11.88 -31.82 -6.19
CA ALA A 302 11.64 -32.73 -5.07
C ALA A 302 12.53 -33.99 -5.06
N ALA A 303 12.98 -34.43 -6.24
CA ALA A 303 13.88 -35.57 -6.41
C ALA A 303 15.34 -35.24 -6.03
N ASN A 304 15.80 -34.02 -6.29
CA ASN A 304 17.18 -33.60 -6.04
C ASN A 304 17.36 -32.86 -4.71
N CYS A 305 16.28 -32.37 -4.12
CA CYS A 305 16.31 -31.58 -2.90
C CYS A 305 15.68 -32.33 -1.73
N ALA A 306 16.15 -32.01 -0.53
CA ALA A 306 15.58 -32.50 0.71
C ALA A 306 15.54 -31.35 1.73
N ARG A 307 14.59 -31.46 2.65
CA ARG A 307 14.43 -30.51 3.73
C ARG A 307 15.68 -30.53 4.62
N MET A 308 16.19 -29.35 4.92
CA MET A 308 17.33 -29.15 5.80
C MET A 308 16.83 -28.96 7.24
N SER A 309 17.50 -29.56 8.21
CA SER A 309 17.22 -29.29 9.62
C SER A 309 17.74 -27.90 9.99
N PHE A 310 16.86 -26.89 9.99
CA PHE A 310 17.19 -25.52 10.38
C PHE A 310 16.12 -24.91 11.28
N SER A 311 16.42 -24.72 12.57
CA SER A 311 15.46 -24.14 13.53
C SER A 311 15.97 -22.87 14.22
N GLY A 312 17.09 -22.31 13.76
CA GLY A 312 17.70 -21.12 14.35
C GLY A 312 17.18 -19.81 13.77
N THR A 313 17.45 -18.70 14.45
CA THR A 313 17.16 -17.33 14.00
C THR A 313 18.39 -16.60 13.46
N VAL A 314 19.55 -17.27 13.41
CA VAL A 314 20.80 -16.71 12.89
C VAL A 314 21.13 -17.39 11.56
N LEU A 315 21.22 -16.59 10.51
CA LEU A 315 21.62 -17.00 9.18
C LEU A 315 23.00 -16.40 8.88
N SER A 316 24.07 -17.14 9.21
CA SER A 316 25.44 -16.69 8.93
C SER A 316 26.36 -17.81 8.44
N ASN A 317 27.14 -17.53 7.40
CA ASN A 317 28.19 -18.41 6.89
C ASN A 317 29.59 -18.12 7.49
N LYS A 318 29.74 -17.05 8.30
CA LYS A 318 31.00 -16.72 8.98
C LYS A 318 31.13 -17.41 10.33
N ASN A 319 30.06 -17.41 11.11
CA ASN A 319 30.10 -17.67 12.55
C ASN A 319 29.17 -18.78 13.02
N THR A 320 28.38 -19.42 12.13
CA THR A 320 27.39 -20.43 12.55
C THR A 320 27.42 -21.72 11.74
N ASN A 321 26.94 -22.78 12.38
CA ASN A 321 26.90 -24.14 11.84
C ASN A 321 25.78 -24.36 10.80
N VAL A 322 25.00 -23.35 10.40
CA VAL A 322 23.85 -23.56 9.50
C VAL A 322 24.31 -24.12 8.14
N TRP A 323 25.41 -23.60 7.61
CA TRP A 323 26.01 -24.11 6.37
C TRP A 323 26.70 -25.47 6.55
N SER A 324 26.94 -25.93 7.78
CA SER A 324 27.45 -27.29 7.99
C SER A 324 26.41 -28.35 7.59
N SER A 325 25.11 -28.03 7.74
CA SER A 325 23.99 -28.91 7.41
C SER A 325 23.52 -28.80 5.95
N ALA A 326 24.01 -27.79 5.23
CA ALA A 326 23.76 -27.65 3.80
C ALA A 326 24.59 -28.65 3.00
N ALA A 327 23.95 -29.33 2.06
CA ALA A 327 24.61 -30.23 1.12
C ALA A 327 25.22 -29.46 -0.06
N VAL A 328 26.12 -30.14 -0.75
CA VAL A 328 26.81 -29.59 -1.92
C VAL A 328 25.92 -29.67 -3.15
N LYS A 329 25.87 -28.58 -3.91
CA LYS A 329 25.28 -28.52 -5.25
C LYS A 329 25.98 -29.50 -6.21
N PRO A 330 25.22 -30.38 -6.89
CA PRO A 330 25.77 -31.27 -7.91
C PRO A 330 26.49 -30.50 -9.03
N GLY A 331 27.57 -31.08 -9.54
CA GLY A 331 28.38 -30.47 -10.61
C GLY A 331 29.39 -29.41 -10.14
N THR A 332 29.51 -29.14 -8.84
CA THR A 332 30.47 -28.14 -8.29
C THR A 332 31.73 -28.74 -7.69
N SER A 333 32.05 -30.00 -8.03
CA SER A 333 33.20 -30.74 -7.48
C SER A 333 33.25 -30.74 -5.94
N SER A 334 32.08 -30.85 -5.29
CA SER A 334 31.94 -30.86 -3.84
C SER A 334 32.36 -29.56 -3.13
N LYS A 335 32.30 -28.40 -3.81
CA LYS A 335 32.76 -27.11 -3.26
C LYS A 335 31.66 -26.17 -2.78
N VAL A 336 30.46 -26.19 -3.38
CA VAL A 336 29.44 -25.16 -3.13
C VAL A 336 28.28 -25.72 -2.32
N LYS A 337 28.12 -25.27 -1.08
CA LYS A 337 26.99 -25.60 -0.22
C LYS A 337 25.83 -24.66 -0.48
N THR A 338 24.64 -25.23 -0.70
CA THR A 338 23.45 -24.44 -1.06
C THR A 338 22.37 -24.54 0.00
N ILE A 339 21.84 -23.39 0.40
CA ILE A 339 20.61 -23.28 1.20
C ILE A 339 19.51 -22.71 0.30
N ILE A 340 18.34 -23.35 0.35
CA ILE A 340 17.17 -23.01 -0.47
C ILE A 340 16.02 -22.64 0.45
N PHE A 341 15.44 -21.47 0.26
CA PHE A 341 14.25 -20.99 0.98
C PHE A 341 13.03 -21.08 0.08
N GLU A 342 12.06 -21.92 0.45
CA GLU A 342 10.79 -22.08 -0.25
C GLU A 342 9.74 -21.06 0.19
N PRO A 343 8.54 -21.01 -0.42
CA PRO A 343 7.48 -20.09 0.00
C PRO A 343 7.17 -20.21 1.49
N GLY A 344 7.13 -19.08 2.18
CA GLY A 344 6.96 -19.01 3.62
C GLY A 344 7.52 -17.73 4.23
N ASP A 345 7.21 -17.55 5.51
CA ASP A 345 7.76 -16.49 6.34
C ASP A 345 8.92 -17.07 7.18
N TYR A 346 10.08 -16.41 7.13
CA TYR A 346 11.30 -16.78 7.82
C TYR A 346 11.75 -15.65 8.74
N TYR A 347 12.26 -16.02 9.90
CA TYR A 347 12.47 -15.11 11.02
C TYR A 347 13.91 -15.14 11.45
N PHE A 348 14.56 -13.99 11.38
CA PHE A 348 15.97 -13.86 11.68
C PHE A 348 16.23 -12.76 12.70
N THR A 349 16.98 -13.10 13.73
CA THR A 349 17.64 -12.11 14.60
C THR A 349 18.92 -11.59 13.96
N THR A 350 19.51 -12.35 13.04
CA THR A 350 20.74 -11.98 12.34
C THR A 350 20.80 -12.64 10.96
N VAL A 351 21.17 -11.86 9.95
CA VAL A 351 21.54 -12.30 8.61
C VAL A 351 22.92 -11.70 8.33
N ASP A 352 23.98 -12.50 8.45
CA ASP A 352 25.36 -12.09 8.17
C ASP A 352 26.00 -13.12 7.24
N ILE A 353 25.68 -12.97 5.96
CA ILE A 353 26.16 -13.82 4.89
C ILE A 353 27.28 -13.08 4.18
N GLY A 354 28.52 -13.30 4.64
CA GLY A 354 29.70 -12.79 3.97
C GLY A 354 29.93 -13.43 2.62
N TYR A 355 30.75 -12.79 1.79
CA TYR A 355 31.16 -13.41 0.55
C TYR A 355 31.98 -14.66 0.83
N ASP A 356 31.47 -15.82 0.41
CA ASP A 356 32.19 -17.08 0.38
C ASP A 356 31.78 -17.84 -0.89
N ALA A 357 32.76 -18.09 -1.76
CA ALA A 357 32.59 -18.81 -3.02
C ALA A 357 32.10 -20.25 -2.84
N GLY A 358 32.28 -20.83 -1.64
CA GLY A 358 31.77 -22.13 -1.25
C GLY A 358 30.30 -22.13 -0.80
N THR A 359 29.60 -20.99 -0.88
CA THR A 359 28.22 -20.87 -0.40
C THR A 359 27.28 -20.28 -1.45
N GLU A 360 26.05 -20.77 -1.50
CA GLU A 360 24.99 -20.28 -2.39
C GLU A 360 23.68 -20.13 -1.62
N LEU A 361 23.04 -18.96 -1.78
CA LEU A 361 21.71 -18.68 -1.26
C LEU A 361 20.70 -18.71 -2.41
N VAL A 362 19.71 -19.59 -2.31
CA VAL A 362 18.62 -19.73 -3.27
C VAL A 362 17.30 -19.34 -2.62
N ILE A 363 16.52 -18.51 -3.31
CA ILE A 363 15.12 -18.21 -3.00
C ILE A 363 14.29 -18.94 -4.04
N ASP A 364 13.44 -19.87 -3.61
CA ASP A 364 12.62 -20.73 -4.46
C ASP A 364 11.14 -20.41 -4.30
N PRO A 365 10.64 -19.26 -4.80
CA PRO A 365 9.22 -18.94 -4.73
C PRO A 365 8.34 -19.88 -5.55
N GLN A 366 8.92 -20.75 -6.38
CA GLN A 366 8.18 -21.72 -7.19
C GLN A 366 8.01 -23.07 -6.47
N ALA A 367 8.57 -23.22 -5.26
CA ALA A 367 8.54 -24.46 -4.48
C ALA A 367 9.03 -25.68 -5.28
N LEU A 368 10.04 -25.50 -6.13
CA LEU A 368 10.59 -26.58 -6.93
C LEU A 368 11.30 -27.62 -6.05
N ALA A 369 11.98 -27.19 -4.99
CA ALA A 369 12.74 -28.06 -4.09
C ALA A 369 11.87 -29.09 -3.35
N SER A 370 10.60 -28.79 -3.08
CA SER A 370 9.63 -29.70 -2.45
C SER A 370 8.58 -30.23 -3.41
N GLY A 371 8.35 -29.58 -4.55
CA GLY A 371 7.17 -29.80 -5.39
C GLY A 371 5.89 -29.23 -4.78
N GLY A 372 6.01 -28.23 -3.90
CA GLY A 372 4.92 -27.58 -3.20
C GLY A 372 4.20 -26.52 -4.03
N THR A 373 3.44 -25.65 -3.34
CA THR A 373 2.69 -24.56 -3.97
C THR A 373 3.57 -23.30 -4.08
N PRO A 374 3.68 -22.68 -5.26
CA PRO A 374 4.35 -21.39 -5.42
C PRO A 374 3.79 -20.31 -4.48
N GLY A 375 4.64 -19.40 -4.02
CA GLY A 375 4.26 -18.35 -3.10
C GLY A 375 5.41 -17.44 -2.71
N GLN A 376 5.10 -16.42 -1.91
CA GLN A 376 6.10 -15.48 -1.43
C GLN A 376 7.07 -16.13 -0.43
N VAL A 377 8.35 -15.77 -0.55
CA VAL A 377 9.38 -15.96 0.46
C VAL A 377 9.58 -14.64 1.18
N ARG A 378 9.42 -14.60 2.51
CA ARG A 378 9.54 -13.36 3.29
C ARG A 378 10.54 -13.53 4.42
N PHE A 379 11.55 -12.66 4.46
CA PHE A 379 12.51 -12.60 5.56
C PHE A 379 12.10 -11.46 6.49
N TRP A 380 11.74 -11.82 7.71
CA TRP A 380 11.49 -10.91 8.82
C TRP A 380 12.73 -10.84 9.68
N ILE A 381 13.46 -9.73 9.56
CA ILE A 381 14.75 -9.55 10.22
C ILE A 381 14.57 -8.50 11.30
N TYR A 382 14.68 -8.92 12.56
CA TYR A 382 14.36 -8.10 13.73
C TYR A 382 15.44 -8.24 14.79
N GLU A 383 15.35 -7.44 15.86
CA GLU A 383 16.33 -7.49 16.94
C GLU A 383 15.68 -7.78 18.29
N ALA A 384 16.27 -8.73 19.01
CA ALA A 384 16.29 -8.76 20.47
C ALA A 384 17.76 -8.68 20.92
N GLY A 385 18.26 -7.46 21.16
CA GLY A 385 19.55 -7.18 21.82
C GLY A 385 20.86 -7.33 21.02
N SER A 386 20.87 -7.35 19.69
CA SER A 386 22.11 -7.41 18.88
C SER A 386 22.59 -6.04 18.38
N ASN A 387 23.72 -5.54 18.88
CA ASN A 387 24.27 -4.28 18.37
C ASN A 387 24.75 -4.30 16.89
N GLN A 388 24.70 -5.46 16.23
CA GLN A 388 25.26 -5.71 14.91
C GLN A 388 24.23 -5.41 13.79
N GLY A 389 24.71 -4.80 12.70
CA GLY A 389 23.98 -4.74 11.44
C GLY A 389 23.98 -6.09 10.70
N ASP A 390 23.25 -6.15 9.61
CA ASP A 390 23.08 -7.35 8.80
C ASP A 390 23.70 -7.17 7.41
N LEU A 391 24.09 -8.27 6.78
CA LEU A 391 24.86 -8.29 5.54
C LEU A 391 24.42 -9.44 4.64
N ILE A 392 24.23 -9.14 3.36
CA ILE A 392 24.24 -10.14 2.29
C ILE A 392 25.28 -9.74 1.26
N ALA A 393 26.33 -10.56 1.16
CA ALA A 393 27.43 -10.38 0.22
C ALA A 393 27.59 -11.55 -0.76
N VAL A 394 26.65 -12.50 -0.79
CA VAL A 394 26.59 -13.58 -1.78
C VAL A 394 25.47 -13.32 -2.79
N PRO A 395 25.63 -13.67 -4.08
CA PRO A 395 24.56 -13.53 -5.05
C PRO A 395 23.32 -14.30 -4.63
N ILE A 396 22.15 -13.68 -4.77
CA ILE A 396 20.86 -14.32 -4.49
C ILE A 396 20.34 -14.94 -5.79
N VAL A 397 20.22 -16.26 -5.81
CA VAL A 397 19.63 -16.97 -6.95
C VAL A 397 18.14 -17.13 -6.70
N ALA A 398 17.30 -16.70 -7.64
CA ALA A 398 15.84 -16.85 -7.55
C ALA A 398 15.32 -17.80 -8.63
N THR A 399 14.43 -18.73 -8.26
CA THR A 399 13.74 -19.57 -9.24
C THR A 399 12.73 -18.75 -10.03
N LYS A 400 12.52 -19.13 -11.29
CA LYS A 400 11.69 -18.40 -12.24
C LYS A 400 10.40 -19.18 -12.50
N PRO A 401 9.25 -18.51 -12.69
CA PRO A 401 8.05 -19.16 -13.18
C PRO A 401 8.28 -19.91 -14.49
N PRO A 402 7.59 -21.04 -14.73
CA PRO A 402 7.68 -21.75 -16.01
C PRO A 402 7.43 -20.83 -17.21
N GLY A 403 8.31 -20.89 -18.21
CA GLY A 403 8.23 -20.04 -19.42
C GLY A 403 8.73 -18.60 -19.24
N SER A 404 9.11 -18.19 -18.03
CA SER A 404 9.70 -16.87 -17.79
C SER A 404 11.22 -16.85 -17.93
N MET A 405 11.75 -15.77 -18.50
CA MET A 405 13.19 -15.52 -18.60
C MET A 405 13.77 -14.88 -17.33
N SER A 406 12.92 -14.31 -16.47
CA SER A 406 13.29 -13.64 -15.22
C SER A 406 12.48 -14.17 -14.03
N ALA A 407 13.04 -14.04 -12.84
CA ALA A 407 12.27 -14.26 -11.62
C ALA A 407 11.29 -13.08 -11.44
N ASP A 408 10.19 -13.25 -10.70
CA ASP A 408 9.21 -12.22 -10.36
C ASP A 408 9.45 -11.53 -8.99
N PRO A 409 10.00 -10.30 -8.94
CA PRO A 409 10.48 -9.69 -7.70
C PRO A 409 9.40 -9.41 -6.67
N SER A 410 8.11 -9.63 -6.96
CA SER A 410 7.09 -9.66 -5.90
C SER A 410 7.21 -10.84 -4.95
N MET A 411 7.91 -11.90 -5.37
CA MET A 411 7.88 -13.18 -4.70
C MET A 411 8.95 -13.33 -3.61
N PHE A 412 9.84 -12.34 -3.46
CA PHE A 412 10.79 -12.27 -2.36
C PHE A 412 10.70 -10.94 -1.63
N ARG A 413 10.68 -10.99 -0.30
CA ARG A 413 10.52 -9.82 0.58
C ARG A 413 11.55 -9.86 1.69
N ILE A 414 12.17 -8.73 1.97
CA ILE A 414 12.99 -8.51 3.15
C ILE A 414 12.33 -7.38 3.95
N TYR A 415 11.83 -7.72 5.13
CA TYR A 415 11.31 -6.81 6.13
C TYR A 415 12.36 -6.63 7.20
N TYR A 416 13.01 -5.48 7.22
CA TYR A 416 14.06 -5.16 8.18
C TYR A 416 13.51 -4.21 9.25
N GLY A 417 13.50 -4.69 10.49
CA GLY A 417 12.88 -4.02 11.63
C GLY A 417 13.87 -3.56 12.70
N LYS A 418 15.19 -3.61 12.44
CA LYS A 418 16.21 -3.22 13.41
C LYS A 418 16.48 -1.71 13.37
N ASP A 419 15.83 -1.00 14.27
CA ASP A 419 15.98 0.45 14.37
C ASP A 419 17.43 0.86 14.71
N GLY A 420 17.94 1.87 14.00
CA GLY A 420 19.29 2.39 14.20
C GLY A 420 20.42 1.49 13.71
N LYS A 421 20.09 0.42 12.97
CA LYS A 421 21.06 -0.50 12.37
C LYS A 421 21.11 -0.34 10.86
N THR A 422 22.13 -0.96 10.28
CA THR A 422 22.35 -1.00 8.83
C THR A 422 22.11 -2.41 8.32
N PHE A 423 21.44 -2.53 7.17
CA PHE A 423 21.45 -3.74 6.36
C PHE A 423 22.22 -3.46 5.09
N THR A 424 23.31 -4.20 4.86
CA THR A 424 24.21 -3.97 3.74
C THR A 424 24.05 -5.05 2.67
N PHE A 425 23.90 -4.61 1.42
CA PHE A 425 24.18 -5.43 0.25
C PHE A 425 25.56 -5.06 -0.26
N GLU A 426 26.49 -6.01 -0.20
CA GLU A 426 27.89 -5.74 -0.54
C GLU A 426 28.35 -6.65 -1.66
N ARG A 427 29.05 -6.08 -2.64
CA ARG A 427 29.93 -6.87 -3.48
C ARG A 427 31.38 -6.51 -3.16
N PRO A 428 32.10 -7.36 -2.42
CA PRO A 428 33.51 -7.10 -2.14
C PRO A 428 34.34 -7.02 -3.43
N SER A 429 35.46 -6.31 -3.37
CA SER A 429 36.41 -6.24 -4.48
C SER A 429 37.08 -7.60 -4.71
N ASN A 430 37.48 -7.88 -5.95
CA ASN A 430 38.24 -9.08 -6.33
C ASN A 430 37.56 -10.41 -5.96
N THR A 431 36.22 -10.46 -5.98
CA THR A 431 35.45 -11.67 -5.74
C THR A 431 35.71 -12.73 -6.81
N LYS A 432 35.91 -13.99 -6.38
CA LYS A 432 36.22 -15.14 -7.25
C LYS A 432 35.22 -16.26 -7.03
N ASP A 433 34.78 -16.92 -8.08
CA ASP A 433 33.91 -18.10 -7.98
C ASP A 433 34.62 -19.31 -7.33
N TYR A 434 33.89 -20.42 -7.17
CA TYR A 434 34.42 -21.65 -6.55
C TYR A 434 35.53 -22.33 -7.37
N THR A 435 35.74 -21.91 -8.63
CA THR A 435 36.84 -22.35 -9.49
C THR A 435 38.08 -21.46 -9.36
N GLY A 436 37.97 -20.32 -8.66
CA GLY A 436 39.02 -19.32 -8.52
C GLY A 436 39.02 -18.27 -9.63
N SER A 437 38.03 -18.30 -10.53
CA SER A 437 37.88 -17.35 -11.62
C SER A 437 37.23 -16.05 -11.11
N PRO A 438 37.67 -14.85 -11.57
CA PRO A 438 37.03 -13.60 -11.18
C PRO A 438 35.53 -13.60 -11.51
N LEU A 439 34.70 -13.19 -10.56
CA LEU A 439 33.28 -12.93 -10.82
C LEU A 439 33.15 -11.61 -11.59
N LEU A 440 32.72 -11.70 -12.84
CA LEU A 440 32.44 -10.55 -13.70
C LEU A 440 30.96 -10.13 -13.59
N GLY A 441 30.62 -8.93 -14.09
CA GLY A 441 29.23 -8.44 -14.15
C GLY A 441 28.71 -7.80 -12.87
N ASP A 442 27.40 -7.75 -12.68
CA ASP A 442 26.72 -7.06 -11.57
C ASP A 442 26.26 -8.02 -10.46
N PHE A 443 26.19 -7.51 -9.23
CA PHE A 443 25.66 -8.22 -8.08
C PHE A 443 24.14 -8.03 -8.03
N ASN A 444 23.42 -9.00 -8.57
CA ASN A 444 21.97 -8.93 -8.67
C ASN A 444 21.33 -9.37 -7.35
N VAL A 445 20.61 -8.43 -6.74
CA VAL A 445 19.65 -8.65 -5.67
C VAL A 445 18.27 -8.61 -6.32
N TYR A 446 17.37 -9.42 -5.81
CA TYR A 446 16.01 -9.51 -6.30
C TYR A 446 15.07 -9.35 -5.11
N GLY A 447 13.89 -8.78 -5.32
CA GLY A 447 12.85 -8.69 -4.29
C GLY A 447 12.59 -7.28 -3.77
N GLY A 448 11.60 -7.19 -2.88
CA GLY A 448 11.25 -5.95 -2.19
C GLY A 448 11.97 -5.84 -0.84
N VAL A 449 12.62 -4.71 -0.56
CA VAL A 449 13.25 -4.40 0.73
C VAL A 449 12.44 -3.31 1.42
N TYR A 450 11.95 -3.60 2.62
CA TYR A 450 11.17 -2.67 3.44
C TYR A 450 11.80 -2.51 4.81
N ALA A 451 12.26 -1.30 5.11
CA ALA A 451 13.08 -0.98 6.28
C ALA A 451 12.70 0.38 6.87
N VAL A 452 11.40 0.55 7.14
CA VAL A 452 10.85 1.76 7.77
C VAL A 452 10.63 1.44 9.25
N THR A 453 11.49 1.89 10.14
CA THR A 453 11.29 1.72 11.60
C THR A 453 10.78 2.97 12.27
N LYS A 454 10.80 4.11 11.57
CA LYS A 454 10.42 5.39 12.15
C LYS A 454 9.41 6.16 11.29
N PRO A 455 8.28 6.62 11.86
CA PRO A 455 7.34 7.48 11.14
C PRO A 455 7.97 8.82 10.74
N PRO A 456 7.52 9.46 9.63
CA PRO A 456 7.95 10.80 9.29
C PRO A 456 7.74 11.78 10.44
N ARG A 457 8.71 12.69 10.63
CA ARG A 457 8.67 13.76 11.64
C ARG A 457 8.63 13.29 13.10
N ASP A 458 8.82 12.01 13.37
CA ASP A 458 9.04 11.55 14.73
C ASP A 458 10.37 12.13 15.27
N THR A 459 10.27 12.97 16.31
CA THR A 459 11.41 13.63 16.95
C THR A 459 11.93 12.86 18.17
N SER A 460 11.38 11.69 18.46
CA SER A 460 11.87 10.85 19.56
C SER A 460 13.34 10.49 19.34
N SER A 461 14.12 10.57 20.43
CA SER A 461 15.50 10.11 20.48
C SER A 461 15.61 8.59 20.59
N GLN A 462 14.47 7.92 20.82
CA GLN A 462 14.39 6.46 20.98
C GLN A 462 14.46 5.73 19.64
N LEU A 463 13.96 6.34 18.57
CA LEU A 463 14.03 5.78 17.22
C LEU A 463 15.07 6.55 16.38
N VAL A 464 15.98 5.81 15.79
CA VAL A 464 17.13 6.26 14.98
C VAL A 464 16.81 6.06 13.48
N GLY A 465 15.94 5.11 13.16
CA GLY A 465 15.65 4.71 11.80
C GLY A 465 16.74 3.83 11.20
N THR A 466 16.36 3.10 10.18
CA THR A 466 17.16 2.04 9.59
C THR A 466 17.89 2.50 8.32
N LEU A 467 19.12 2.06 8.12
CA LEU A 467 19.87 2.31 6.90
C LEU A 467 19.91 1.05 6.02
N ILE A 468 19.51 1.18 4.76
CA ILE A 468 19.86 0.20 3.72
C ILE A 468 21.07 0.72 2.96
N ASP A 469 22.14 -0.06 2.95
CA ASP A 469 23.43 0.32 2.38
C ASP A 469 23.78 -0.58 1.19
N PHE A 470 24.04 0.04 0.04
CA PHE A 470 24.51 -0.61 -1.17
C PHE A 470 25.98 -0.31 -1.39
N ASN A 471 26.83 -1.30 -1.10
CA ASN A 471 28.27 -1.19 -1.28
C ASN A 471 28.70 -1.92 -2.56
N GLY A 472 28.71 -1.18 -3.66
CA GLY A 472 29.12 -1.66 -4.97
C GLY A 472 30.63 -1.51 -5.18
N SER A 473 31.21 -2.35 -6.01
CA SER A 473 32.63 -2.19 -6.37
C SER A 473 32.85 -0.87 -7.12
N THR A 474 33.88 -0.12 -6.72
CA THR A 474 34.27 1.17 -7.32
C THR A 474 35.17 1.01 -8.57
N GLY A 475 35.37 -0.22 -9.05
CA GLY A 475 36.23 -0.54 -10.19
C GLY A 475 35.58 -0.31 -11.57
N THR A 476 36.41 -0.15 -12.61
CA THR A 476 35.98 0.11 -13.99
C THR A 476 35.19 -1.06 -14.59
N GLY A 477 33.86 -0.92 -14.61
CA GLY A 477 32.96 -1.66 -15.52
C GLY A 477 32.32 -2.94 -14.98
N GLY A 478 32.51 -3.28 -13.70
CA GLY A 478 31.85 -4.45 -13.10
C GLY A 478 31.69 -4.30 -11.59
N GLY A 479 30.67 -4.95 -11.05
CA GLY A 479 30.45 -5.02 -9.61
C GLY A 479 29.46 -4.03 -9.03
N ARG A 480 28.55 -3.48 -9.84
CA ARG A 480 27.41 -2.71 -9.34
C ARG A 480 26.50 -3.59 -8.50
N VAL A 481 25.87 -3.02 -7.47
CA VAL A 481 24.72 -3.69 -6.86
C VAL A 481 23.46 -3.32 -7.64
N VAL A 482 22.75 -4.34 -8.12
CA VAL A 482 21.52 -4.18 -8.91
C VAL A 482 20.37 -4.78 -8.12
N LEU A 483 19.49 -3.93 -7.59
CA LEU A 483 18.23 -4.38 -6.99
C LEU A 483 17.15 -4.47 -8.07
N ASN A 484 16.67 -5.66 -8.36
CA ASN A 484 15.49 -5.89 -9.19
C ASN A 484 14.27 -6.02 -8.29
N GLY A 485 13.53 -4.92 -8.10
CA GLY A 485 12.40 -4.83 -7.18
C GLY A 485 12.18 -3.42 -6.67
N SER A 486 11.84 -3.30 -5.39
CA SER A 486 11.44 -2.04 -4.75
C SER A 486 12.14 -1.89 -3.41
N LEU A 487 12.56 -0.67 -3.08
CA LEU A 487 13.25 -0.33 -1.84
C LEU A 487 12.51 0.80 -1.13
N LEU A 488 12.04 0.54 0.08
CA LEU A 488 11.50 1.56 0.97
C LEU A 488 12.23 1.47 2.29
N ALA A 489 12.88 2.56 2.71
CA ALA A 489 13.67 2.57 3.93
C ALA A 489 13.64 3.95 4.59
N ASP A 490 14.03 4.01 5.86
CA ASP A 490 14.24 5.29 6.50
C ASP A 490 15.38 6.08 5.85
N LYS A 491 16.48 5.39 5.56
CA LYS A 491 17.64 5.92 4.82
C LYS A 491 18.17 4.90 3.82
N VAL A 492 18.74 5.42 2.74
CA VAL A 492 19.41 4.63 1.72
C VAL A 492 20.80 5.23 1.43
N ALA A 493 21.83 4.41 1.43
CA ALA A 493 23.17 4.79 1.02
C ALA A 493 23.61 3.98 -0.21
N PHE A 494 24.32 4.65 -1.11
CA PHE A 494 25.00 4.05 -2.25
C PHE A 494 26.49 4.41 -2.18
N HIS A 495 27.28 3.42 -1.80
CA HIS A 495 28.73 3.45 -1.73
C HIS A 495 29.32 2.75 -2.96
N GLY A 496 29.10 3.32 -4.14
CA GLY A 496 29.51 2.74 -5.43
C GLY A 496 28.40 2.84 -6.48
N ALA A 497 28.71 2.40 -7.69
CA ALA A 497 27.72 2.36 -8.76
C ALA A 497 26.60 1.38 -8.42
N GLY A 498 25.36 1.80 -8.60
CA GLY A 498 24.17 1.06 -8.19
C GLY A 498 23.06 1.17 -9.23
N THR A 499 22.17 0.18 -9.24
CA THR A 499 20.97 0.24 -10.07
C THR A 499 19.77 -0.32 -9.32
N VAL A 500 18.63 0.34 -9.42
CA VAL A 500 17.35 -0.17 -8.93
C VAL A 500 16.38 -0.26 -10.10
N ASN A 501 15.97 -1.48 -10.44
CA ASN A 501 15.01 -1.76 -11.50
C ASN A 501 13.66 -2.04 -10.88
N PHE A 502 12.72 -1.11 -11.05
CA PHE A 502 11.34 -1.36 -10.66
C PHE A 502 10.69 -2.30 -11.66
N LEU A 503 10.09 -3.36 -11.13
CA LEU A 503 9.38 -4.36 -11.90
C LEU A 503 8.00 -4.48 -11.26
N THR A 504 6.99 -3.95 -11.96
CA THR A 504 5.60 -4.13 -11.59
C THR A 504 5.26 -5.61 -11.63
N SER A 505 4.56 -6.08 -10.61
CA SER A 505 4.26 -7.50 -10.48
C SER A 505 2.83 -7.74 -10.06
N ASN A 506 2.30 -8.87 -10.54
CA ASN A 506 0.97 -9.41 -10.25
C ASN A 506 1.00 -10.44 -9.10
N GLY A 507 2.04 -10.44 -8.26
CA GLY A 507 2.19 -11.35 -7.12
C GLY A 507 1.11 -11.19 -6.04
N PRO A 508 1.14 -12.06 -5.00
CA PRO A 508 0.15 -12.03 -3.91
C PRO A 508 0.14 -10.69 -3.16
N SER A 509 -0.97 -10.38 -2.48
CA SER A 509 -1.19 -9.09 -1.84
C SER A 509 -0.19 -8.83 -0.71
N ASP A 510 0.74 -7.91 -0.94
CA ASP A 510 1.51 -7.31 0.13
C ASP A 510 0.60 -6.44 1.03
N PRO A 511 1.00 -6.18 2.28
CA PRO A 511 0.27 -5.25 3.15
C PRO A 511 0.07 -3.88 2.49
N PRO A 512 -1.08 -3.22 2.73
CA PRO A 512 -1.44 -1.98 2.04
C PRO A 512 -0.61 -0.79 2.55
N ALA A 513 -0.14 0.01 1.59
CA ALA A 513 0.32 1.40 1.74
C ALA A 513 -0.78 2.43 1.45
N GLY A 514 -2.02 1.98 1.23
CA GLY A 514 -3.15 2.85 0.98
C GLY A 514 -4.21 2.16 0.14
N ALA A 515 -5.11 2.98 -0.42
CA ALA A 515 -6.21 2.52 -1.24
C ALA A 515 -6.43 3.45 -2.44
N GLY A 516 -6.89 2.87 -3.55
CA GLY A 516 -7.41 3.57 -4.71
C GLY A 516 -8.78 3.03 -5.12
N ILE A 517 -9.53 3.78 -5.90
CA ILE A 517 -10.81 3.31 -6.45
C ILE A 517 -10.51 2.38 -7.64
N SER A 518 -11.17 1.22 -7.69
CA SER A 518 -11.02 0.24 -8.76
C SER A 518 -12.38 -0.29 -9.20
N GLY A 519 -12.96 0.27 -10.25
CA GLY A 519 -14.18 -0.23 -10.86
C GLY A 519 -15.47 0.52 -10.50
N GLY A 520 -16.57 -0.22 -10.42
CA GLY A 520 -17.94 0.30 -10.49
C GLY A 520 -18.40 1.18 -9.34
N TYR A 521 -19.22 2.16 -9.69
CA TYR A 521 -19.95 3.06 -8.81
C TYR A 521 -21.41 2.61 -8.75
N SER A 522 -22.01 2.64 -7.57
CA SER A 522 -23.45 2.45 -7.41
C SER A 522 -24.01 3.44 -6.41
N ASP A 523 -25.11 4.09 -6.81
CA ASP A 523 -26.03 4.90 -5.99
C ASP A 523 -27.37 4.14 -5.85
#